data_AF-A0A846DLI6-F1
#
_entry.id   AF-A0A846DLI6-F1
#
_cell.length_a   1.000
_cell.length_b   1.000
_cell.length_c   1.000
_cell.angle_alpha   90.00
_cell.angle_beta   90.00
_cell.angle_gamma   90.00
#
_symmetry.space_group_name_H-M   'P 1'
#
loop_
_entity.id
_entity.type
_entity.pdbx_description
1 polymer ?
#
loop_
_entity_poly.entity_id
_entity_poly.type
_entity_poly.pdbx_seq_one_letter_code
_entity_poly.pdbx_strand_id
1 'polypeptide(L)'
;MLCNDFQCVFVHIPKVAGESIESFFYTLLGVTREMLLLRSNRDPKLGPEQLSHLTAEEYVRFGHLTPEQFKSYYKFSFVRNPWKRLASEYIFKRYIDKFEFKDFVFNHFPKPDDYSDASRHVLPQYDFLYDSQGNRLVDFVGKFENLQADFNIVCQKLGIEDSQLPHLNSNKQNKIKKGYKQEYKPYLEYYDDETKEFVRKIYQKDIETFGYRFTD
;
A
#
# COMPACT_ATOMS: atom_id res chain seq x y z
N MET A 1 -0.91 8.12 -5.88
CA MET A 1 -1.46 8.53 -7.19
C MET A 1 -2.17 9.86 -7.02
N LEU A 2 -1.89 10.82 -7.90
CA LEU A 2 -2.60 12.09 -8.00
C LEU A 2 -3.35 12.13 -9.34
N CYS A 3 -4.67 12.29 -9.32
CA CYS A 3 -5.49 12.37 -10.53
C CYS A 3 -6.30 13.66 -10.54
N ASN A 4 -5.95 14.59 -11.43
CA ASN A 4 -6.61 15.89 -11.50
C ASN A 4 -7.96 15.83 -12.22
N ASP A 5 -8.11 14.95 -13.22
CA ASP A 5 -9.36 14.77 -13.98
C ASP A 5 -10.55 14.39 -13.07
N PHE A 6 -10.29 13.56 -12.06
CA PHE A 6 -11.27 13.18 -11.04
C PHE A 6 -11.10 13.93 -9.71
N GLN A 7 -10.17 14.89 -9.64
CA GLN A 7 -9.80 15.62 -8.42
C GLN A 7 -9.64 14.68 -7.21
N CYS A 8 -8.86 13.61 -7.38
CA CYS A 8 -8.71 12.58 -6.36
C CYS A 8 -7.25 12.20 -6.08
N VAL A 9 -7.03 11.71 -4.86
CA VAL A 9 -5.73 11.19 -4.42
C VAL A 9 -5.91 9.78 -3.89
N PHE A 10 -5.22 8.83 -4.50
CA PHE A 10 -5.05 7.50 -3.90
C PHE A 10 -3.73 7.48 -3.14
N VAL A 11 -3.82 7.46 -1.81
CA VAL A 11 -2.67 7.28 -0.91
C VAL A 11 -2.31 5.80 -0.93
N HIS A 12 -1.35 5.42 -1.77
CA HIS A 12 -1.05 4.02 -2.04
C HIS A 12 -0.09 3.45 -0.98
N ILE A 13 -0.67 2.63 -0.11
CA ILE A 13 0.04 1.78 0.84
C ILE A 13 0.57 0.53 0.13
N PRO A 14 1.86 0.19 0.22
CA PRO A 14 2.37 -1.01 -0.44
C PRO A 14 1.64 -2.30 -0.02
N LYS A 15 1.45 -3.19 -1.00
CA LYS A 15 0.88 -4.55 -0.87
C LYS A 15 -0.62 -4.63 -0.57
N VAL A 16 -1.38 -3.60 -0.94
CA VAL A 16 -2.86 -3.52 -0.84
C VAL A 16 -3.57 -3.57 -2.20
N ALA A 17 -2.94 -4.17 -3.22
CA ALA A 17 -3.39 -4.14 -4.63
C ALA A 17 -3.41 -2.74 -5.28
N GLY A 18 -2.54 -1.83 -4.84
CA GLY A 18 -2.44 -0.50 -5.45
C GLY A 18 -2.10 -0.53 -6.94
N GLU A 19 -1.33 -1.50 -7.43
CA GLU A 19 -1.08 -1.65 -8.88
C GLU A 19 -2.36 -1.87 -9.69
N SER A 20 -3.34 -2.63 -9.17
CA SER A 20 -4.62 -2.83 -9.85
C SER A 20 -5.44 -1.54 -9.90
N ILE A 21 -5.45 -0.77 -8.81
CA ILE A 21 -6.14 0.52 -8.72
C ILE A 21 -5.45 1.54 -9.65
N GLU A 22 -4.13 1.66 -9.56
CA GLU A 22 -3.35 2.52 -10.45
C GLU A 22 -3.60 2.19 -11.92
N SER A 23 -3.59 0.90 -12.27
CA SER A 23 -3.87 0.43 -13.63
C SER A 23 -5.25 0.77 -14.11
N PHE A 24 -6.25 0.67 -13.23
CA PHE A 24 -7.59 1.10 -13.57
C PHE A 24 -7.60 2.58 -14.02
N PHE A 25 -6.99 3.49 -13.24
CA PHE A 25 -7.02 4.92 -13.56
C PHE A 25 -6.23 5.30 -14.82
N TYR A 26 -4.99 4.82 -15.00
CA TYR A 26 -4.23 5.20 -16.19
C TYR A 26 -4.81 4.58 -17.47
N THR A 27 -5.44 3.40 -17.38
CA THR A 27 -6.15 2.79 -18.52
C THR A 27 -7.44 3.55 -18.82
N LEU A 28 -8.23 3.89 -17.81
CA LEU A 28 -9.49 4.64 -17.97
C LEU A 28 -9.25 6.00 -18.65
N LEU A 29 -8.19 6.72 -18.27
CA LEU A 29 -7.86 8.03 -18.81
C LEU A 29 -7.04 7.99 -20.11
N GLY A 30 -6.49 6.82 -20.48
CA GLY A 30 -5.56 6.71 -21.62
C GLY A 30 -4.25 7.50 -21.42
N VAL A 31 -3.79 7.64 -20.19
CA VAL A 31 -2.59 8.42 -19.81
C VAL A 31 -1.45 7.51 -19.35
N THR A 32 -0.25 8.08 -19.22
CA THR A 32 0.89 7.34 -18.67
C THR A 32 0.91 7.37 -17.15
N ARG A 33 1.63 6.42 -16.55
CA ARG A 33 1.84 6.33 -15.09
C ARG A 33 2.45 7.62 -14.52
N GLU A 34 3.38 8.23 -15.26
CA GLU A 34 4.08 9.45 -14.84
C GLU A 34 3.14 10.64 -14.65
N MET A 35 2.08 10.74 -15.47
CA MET A 35 1.07 11.80 -15.38
C MET A 35 0.25 11.71 -14.09
N LEU A 36 0.14 10.51 -13.50
CA LEU A 36 -0.58 10.27 -12.24
C LEU A 36 0.35 10.19 -11.01
N LEU A 37 1.59 10.67 -11.14
CA LEU A 37 2.62 10.63 -10.10
C LEU A 37 3.03 9.20 -9.69
N LEU A 38 3.03 8.25 -10.65
CA LEU A 38 3.32 6.82 -10.40
C LEU A 38 4.70 6.39 -10.89
N ARG A 39 5.72 7.23 -10.67
CA ARG A 39 7.10 7.02 -11.14
C ARG A 39 8.10 6.97 -10.00
N SER A 40 9.26 6.39 -10.29
CA SER A 40 10.43 6.50 -9.42
C SER A 40 10.96 7.92 -9.40
N ASN A 41 11.53 8.29 -8.27
CA ASN A 41 12.04 9.60 -7.99
C ASN A 41 13.56 9.58 -7.87
N ARG A 42 14.22 10.60 -8.40
CA ARG A 42 15.66 10.84 -8.22
C ARG A 42 15.94 12.16 -7.53
N ASP A 43 14.92 12.98 -7.29
CA ASP A 43 15.05 14.27 -6.61
C ASP A 43 14.38 14.19 -5.23
N PRO A 44 15.15 14.11 -4.13
CA PRO A 44 14.58 13.99 -2.78
C PRO A 44 13.69 15.18 -2.40
N LYS A 45 13.76 16.33 -3.11
CA LYS A 45 12.84 17.45 -2.87
C LYS A 45 11.40 17.14 -3.26
N LEU A 46 11.19 16.15 -4.13
CA LEU A 46 9.87 15.72 -4.58
C LEU A 46 9.31 14.55 -3.76
N GLY A 47 10.08 13.97 -2.83
CA GLY A 47 9.65 12.88 -1.95
C GLY A 47 10.55 11.64 -1.96
N PRO A 48 10.04 10.47 -1.52
CA PRO A 48 10.81 9.23 -1.43
C PRO A 48 11.17 8.68 -2.81
N GLU A 49 11.98 7.62 -2.84
CA GLU A 49 12.43 6.90 -4.05
C GLU A 49 11.30 6.52 -5.00
N GLN A 50 10.09 6.32 -4.48
CA GLN A 50 8.91 6.00 -5.27
C GLN A 50 7.73 6.93 -4.92
N LEU A 51 7.34 7.79 -5.87
CA LEU A 51 6.28 8.79 -5.64
C LEU A 51 4.88 8.17 -5.53
N SER A 52 4.69 6.92 -5.94
CA SER A 52 3.45 6.22 -5.65
C SER A 52 3.26 5.98 -4.14
N HIS A 53 4.32 5.91 -3.34
CA HIS A 53 4.27 5.59 -1.90
C HIS A 53 4.39 6.82 -0.99
N LEU A 54 3.88 7.97 -1.43
CA LEU A 54 3.69 9.15 -0.58
C LEU A 54 2.61 8.89 0.48
N THR A 55 2.87 9.31 1.71
CA THR A 55 1.83 9.46 2.74
C THR A 55 0.88 10.62 2.39
N ALA A 56 -0.26 10.70 3.07
CA ALA A 56 -1.25 11.74 2.85
C ALA A 56 -0.68 13.16 3.02
N GLU A 57 0.10 13.42 4.08
CA GLU A 57 0.71 14.73 4.33
C GLU A 57 1.75 15.10 3.26
N GLU A 58 2.41 14.10 2.69
CA GLU A 58 3.53 14.29 1.77
C GLU A 58 3.12 14.87 0.41
N TYR A 59 1.86 14.72 0.01
CA TYR A 59 1.33 15.43 -1.17
C TYR A 59 1.45 16.95 -1.01
N VAL A 60 1.18 17.47 0.18
CA VAL A 60 1.31 18.91 0.46
C VAL A 60 2.75 19.27 0.80
N ARG A 61 3.41 18.47 1.65
CA ARG A 61 4.78 18.73 2.12
C ARG A 61 5.79 18.85 0.97
N PHE A 62 5.66 18.03 -0.07
CA PHE A 62 6.55 18.06 -1.25
C PHE A 62 6.00 18.92 -2.40
N GLY A 63 4.93 19.69 -2.17
CA GLY A 63 4.41 20.66 -3.13
C GLY A 63 3.69 20.05 -4.34
N HIS A 64 3.24 18.79 -4.27
CA HIS A 64 2.41 18.18 -5.31
C HIS A 64 0.99 18.75 -5.33
N LEU A 65 0.52 19.24 -4.18
CA LEU A 65 -0.75 19.94 -4.01
C LEU A 65 -0.60 21.11 -3.03
N THR A 66 -1.36 22.19 -3.23
CA THR A 66 -1.54 23.19 -2.17
C THR A 66 -2.46 22.62 -1.07
N PRO A 67 -2.44 23.19 0.16
CA PRO A 67 -3.37 22.81 1.21
C PRO A 67 -4.85 22.88 0.77
N GLU A 68 -5.21 23.90 -0.02
CA GLU A 68 -6.57 24.10 -0.54
C GLU A 68 -6.96 23.04 -1.56
N GLN A 69 -6.04 22.64 -2.43
CA GLN A 69 -6.27 21.54 -3.36
C GLN A 69 -6.41 20.22 -2.60
N PHE A 70 -5.49 19.90 -1.70
CA PHE A 70 -5.56 18.67 -0.90
C PHE A 70 -6.84 18.59 -0.06
N LYS A 71 -7.34 19.72 0.44
CA LYS A 71 -8.62 19.79 1.15
C LYS A 71 -9.82 19.55 0.23
N SER A 72 -9.78 20.02 -1.01
CA SER A 72 -10.91 19.91 -1.95
C SER A 72 -10.97 18.57 -2.70
N TYR A 73 -9.83 17.87 -2.83
CA TYR A 73 -9.77 16.60 -3.53
C TYR A 73 -10.37 15.48 -2.69
N TYR A 74 -10.96 14.47 -3.33
CA TYR A 74 -11.38 13.24 -2.66
C TYR A 74 -10.17 12.32 -2.46
N LYS A 75 -9.83 11.99 -1.22
CA LYS A 75 -8.70 11.14 -0.88
C LYS A 75 -9.16 9.79 -0.37
N PHE A 76 -8.59 8.73 -0.90
CA PHE A 76 -8.89 7.38 -0.45
C PHE A 76 -7.64 6.53 -0.33
N SER A 77 -7.75 5.44 0.42
CA SER A 77 -6.72 4.43 0.53
C SER A 77 -7.33 3.04 0.77
N PHE A 78 -6.49 2.02 0.69
CA PHE A 78 -6.82 0.66 1.04
C PHE A 78 -5.80 0.15 2.05
N VAL A 79 -6.28 -0.55 3.06
CA VAL A 79 -5.46 -1.22 4.06
C VAL A 79 -5.61 -2.73 3.92
N ARG A 80 -4.67 -3.47 4.50
CA ARG A 80 -4.68 -4.94 4.51
C ARG A 80 -4.30 -5.45 5.89
N ASN A 81 -4.74 -6.65 6.25
CA ASN A 81 -4.28 -7.33 7.44
C ASN A 81 -2.73 -7.26 7.55
N PRO A 82 -2.15 -6.69 8.62
CA PRO A 82 -0.71 -6.44 8.72
C PRO A 82 0.16 -7.70 8.60
N TRP A 83 -0.29 -8.84 9.15
CA TRP A 83 0.42 -10.11 9.03
C TRP A 83 0.39 -10.63 7.59
N LYS A 84 -0.78 -10.60 6.92
CA LYS A 84 -0.87 -10.93 5.49
C LYS A 84 -0.03 -9.98 4.62
N ARG A 85 0.03 -8.70 4.99
CA ARG A 85 0.79 -7.66 4.28
C ARG A 85 2.28 -7.92 4.35
N LEU A 86 2.84 -8.18 5.54
CA LEU A 86 4.26 -8.46 5.71
C LEU A 86 4.68 -9.78 5.04
N ALA A 87 3.90 -10.86 5.17
CA ALA A 87 4.16 -12.10 4.44
C ALA A 87 4.12 -11.88 2.91
N SER A 88 3.18 -11.06 2.43
CA SER A 88 3.11 -10.69 1.01
C SER A 88 4.35 -9.91 0.55
N GLU A 89 4.94 -9.09 1.41
CA GLU A 89 6.14 -8.31 1.12
C GLU A 89 7.39 -9.21 1.08
N TYR A 90 7.55 -10.06 2.09
CA TYR A 90 8.60 -11.07 2.18
C TYR A 90 8.75 -11.89 0.89
N ILE A 91 7.61 -12.30 0.32
CA ILE A 91 7.54 -13.09 -0.91
C ILE A 91 7.76 -12.21 -2.16
N PHE A 92 7.20 -11.00 -2.15
CA PHE A 92 7.28 -10.10 -3.30
C PHE A 92 8.69 -9.59 -3.58
N LYS A 93 9.42 -9.13 -2.54
CA LYS A 93 10.82 -8.69 -2.66
C LYS A 93 11.83 -9.85 -2.67
N ARG A 94 11.34 -11.10 -2.71
CA ARG A 94 12.16 -12.33 -2.76
C ARG A 94 13.10 -12.51 -1.56
N TYR A 95 12.72 -12.00 -0.39
CA TYR A 95 13.42 -12.31 0.85
C TYR A 95 13.34 -13.81 1.17
N ILE A 96 12.26 -14.47 0.73
CA ILE A 96 12.07 -15.91 0.79
C ILE A 96 13.17 -16.73 0.10
N ASP A 97 13.89 -16.18 -0.88
CA ASP A 97 14.99 -16.90 -1.53
C ASP A 97 16.32 -16.76 -0.76
N LYS A 98 16.34 -15.96 0.31
CA LYS A 98 17.55 -15.53 1.03
C LYS A 98 17.53 -15.89 2.51
N PHE A 99 16.39 -15.75 3.16
CA PHE A 99 16.24 -15.86 4.61
C PHE A 99 14.97 -16.65 4.93
N GLU A 100 14.98 -17.43 6.01
CA GLU A 100 13.73 -17.91 6.62
C GLU A 100 12.91 -16.72 7.13
N PHE A 101 11.58 -16.86 7.22
CA PHE A 101 10.71 -15.73 7.58
C PHE A 101 11.07 -15.10 8.92
N LYS A 102 11.37 -15.94 9.92
CA LYS A 102 11.78 -15.50 11.26
C LYS A 102 13.09 -14.71 11.23
N ASP A 103 14.07 -15.18 10.46
CA ASP A 103 15.35 -14.50 10.28
C ASP A 103 15.17 -13.16 9.55
N PHE A 104 14.32 -13.13 8.54
CA PHE A 104 13.92 -11.88 7.90
C PHE A 104 13.34 -10.88 8.90
N VAL A 105 12.38 -11.31 9.73
CA VAL A 105 11.70 -10.46 10.72
C VAL A 105 12.66 -9.88 11.75
N PHE A 106 13.59 -10.67 12.27
CA PHE A 106 14.44 -10.22 13.38
C PHE A 106 15.77 -9.60 12.94
N ASN A 107 16.33 -10.01 11.80
CA ASN A 107 17.68 -9.63 11.39
C ASN A 107 17.74 -8.84 10.08
N HIS A 108 16.71 -8.92 9.23
CA HIS A 108 16.70 -8.27 7.91
C HIS A 108 15.48 -7.37 7.66
N PHE A 109 14.74 -7.03 8.70
CA PHE A 109 13.62 -6.09 8.60
C PHE A 109 14.15 -4.72 8.17
N PRO A 110 13.55 -4.06 7.16
CA PRO A 110 14.00 -2.75 6.70
C PRO A 110 14.04 -1.74 7.85
N LYS A 111 15.14 -0.98 7.91
CA LYS A 111 15.31 0.07 8.92
C LYS A 111 14.52 1.32 8.51
N PRO A 112 14.03 2.12 9.47
CA PRO A 112 13.38 3.39 9.18
C PRO A 112 14.30 4.32 8.37
N ASP A 113 13.76 4.77 7.24
CA ASP A 113 14.35 5.77 6.34
C ASP A 113 13.19 6.45 5.60
N ASP A 114 13.07 7.76 5.74
CA ASP A 114 11.97 8.53 5.15
C ASP A 114 12.01 8.49 3.61
N TYR A 115 13.16 8.27 2.98
CA TYR A 115 13.27 8.31 1.53
C TYR A 115 13.32 6.93 0.88
N SER A 116 13.72 5.88 1.62
CA SER A 116 13.84 4.53 1.06
C SER A 116 12.50 3.85 0.79
N ASP A 117 12.33 3.28 -0.40
CA ASP A 117 11.17 2.45 -0.75
C ASP A 117 11.05 1.21 0.17
N ALA A 118 12.18 0.63 0.58
CA ALA A 118 12.17 -0.52 1.48
C ALA A 118 11.55 -0.20 2.84
N SER A 119 11.82 0.99 3.38
CA SER A 119 11.19 1.50 4.60
C SER A 119 9.70 1.77 4.39
N ARG A 120 9.30 2.37 3.25
CA ARG A 120 7.88 2.60 2.92
C ARG A 120 7.05 1.33 2.85
N HIS A 121 7.64 0.23 2.38
CA HIS A 121 6.97 -1.06 2.30
C HIS A 121 6.65 -1.67 3.68
N VAL A 122 7.37 -1.29 4.74
CA VAL A 122 7.15 -1.78 6.10
C VAL A 122 6.61 -0.73 7.07
N LEU A 123 6.50 0.54 6.65
CA LEU A 123 5.87 1.61 7.43
C LEU A 123 4.42 1.25 7.81
N PRO A 124 3.97 1.49 9.07
CA PRO A 124 2.58 1.25 9.46
C PRO A 124 1.59 1.96 8.55
N GLN A 125 0.50 1.28 8.23
CA GLN A 125 -0.55 1.77 7.34
C GLN A 125 -1.25 3.00 7.92
N TYR A 126 -1.36 3.06 9.25
CA TYR A 126 -1.81 4.22 9.99
C TYR A 126 -0.98 5.46 9.64
N ASP A 127 0.35 5.34 9.57
CA ASP A 127 1.26 6.47 9.35
C ASP A 127 1.21 6.99 7.90
N PHE A 128 0.57 6.26 6.97
CA PHE A 128 0.23 6.81 5.65
C PHE A 128 -0.98 7.73 5.68
N LEU A 129 -1.88 7.56 6.64
CA LEU A 129 -3.26 8.05 6.55
C LEU A 129 -3.64 9.03 7.66
N TYR A 130 -2.84 9.12 8.71
CA TYR A 130 -3.11 9.94 9.89
C TYR A 130 -1.96 10.89 10.16
N ASP A 131 -2.28 12.08 10.66
CA ASP A 131 -1.27 13.03 11.13
C ASP A 131 -0.76 12.66 12.54
N SER A 132 0.23 13.42 13.01
CA SER A 132 0.81 13.28 14.35
C SER A 132 -0.17 13.50 15.51
N GLN A 133 -1.32 14.16 15.26
CA GLN A 133 -2.38 14.40 16.24
C GLN A 133 -3.45 13.30 16.21
N GLY A 134 -3.36 12.35 15.28
CA GLY A 134 -4.31 11.26 15.11
C GLY A 134 -5.54 11.63 14.29
N ASN A 135 -5.51 12.73 13.53
CA ASN A 135 -6.57 13.05 12.59
C ASN A 135 -6.40 12.23 11.32
N ARG A 136 -7.48 11.62 10.84
CA ARG A 136 -7.48 10.92 9.55
C ARG A 136 -7.45 11.94 8.41
N LEU A 137 -6.50 11.79 7.51
CA LEU A 137 -6.25 12.72 6.41
C LEU A 137 -6.92 12.30 5.09
N VAL A 138 -7.52 11.12 5.05
CA VAL A 138 -8.27 10.60 3.89
C VAL A 138 -9.76 10.49 4.17
N ASP A 139 -10.56 10.58 3.12
CA ASP A 139 -12.03 10.55 3.18
C ASP A 139 -12.57 9.12 3.26
N PHE A 140 -11.88 8.15 2.65
CA PHE A 140 -12.25 6.74 2.64
C PHE A 140 -11.06 5.81 2.85
N VAL A 141 -11.28 4.73 3.60
CA VAL A 141 -10.31 3.66 3.82
C VAL A 141 -11.02 2.33 3.57
N GLY A 142 -10.74 1.72 2.42
CA GLY A 142 -11.21 0.37 2.09
C GLY A 142 -10.30 -0.72 2.64
N LYS A 143 -10.75 -1.97 2.59
CA LYS A 143 -9.98 -3.16 2.94
C LYS A 143 -9.64 -3.96 1.70
N PHE A 144 -8.39 -4.42 1.61
CA PHE A 144 -7.93 -5.35 0.58
C PHE A 144 -8.78 -6.63 0.57
N GLU A 145 -9.23 -7.07 1.74
CA GLU A 145 -10.08 -8.24 1.92
C GLU A 145 -11.46 -8.08 1.25
N ASN A 146 -11.92 -6.84 1.04
CA ASN A 146 -13.17 -6.48 0.37
C ASN A 146 -12.92 -5.61 -0.89
N LEU A 147 -11.74 -5.77 -1.52
CA LEU A 147 -11.20 -4.81 -2.49
C LEU A 147 -12.20 -4.32 -3.54
N GLN A 148 -12.87 -5.23 -4.25
CA GLN A 148 -13.80 -4.85 -5.32
C GLN A 148 -15.02 -4.10 -4.79
N ALA A 149 -15.60 -4.54 -3.68
CA ALA A 149 -16.78 -3.90 -3.09
C ALA A 149 -16.44 -2.49 -2.59
N ASP A 150 -15.32 -2.34 -1.90
CA ASP A 150 -14.86 -1.04 -1.40
C ASP A 150 -14.39 -0.11 -2.53
N PHE A 151 -13.85 -0.66 -3.62
CA PHE A 151 -13.50 0.11 -4.80
C PHE A 151 -14.73 0.61 -5.57
N ASN A 152 -15.83 -0.15 -5.60
CA ASN A 152 -17.09 0.32 -6.17
C ASN A 152 -17.60 1.59 -5.46
N ILE A 153 -17.41 1.69 -4.14
CA ILE A 153 -17.77 2.89 -3.36
C ILE A 153 -16.93 4.10 -3.81
N VAL A 154 -15.63 3.90 -4.05
CA VAL A 154 -14.74 4.94 -4.58
C VAL A 154 -15.19 5.39 -5.96
N CYS A 155 -15.45 4.45 -6.89
CA CYS A 155 -15.93 4.78 -8.24
C CYS A 155 -17.27 5.53 -8.20
N GLN A 156 -18.22 5.10 -7.38
CA GLN A 156 -19.49 5.78 -7.19
C GLN A 156 -19.28 7.22 -6.71
N LYS A 157 -18.37 7.43 -5.75
CA LYS A 157 -18.06 8.77 -5.22
C LYS A 157 -17.41 9.67 -6.27
N LEU A 158 -16.64 9.10 -7.19
CA LEU A 158 -15.97 9.80 -8.29
C LEU A 158 -16.83 9.95 -9.56
N GLY A 159 -18.05 9.39 -9.58
CA GLY A 159 -18.91 9.40 -10.76
C GLY A 159 -18.40 8.51 -11.91
N ILE A 160 -17.64 7.46 -11.58
CA ILE A 160 -17.09 6.51 -12.55
C ILE A 160 -18.04 5.30 -12.66
N GLU A 161 -18.55 5.04 -13.86
CA GLU A 161 -19.53 3.97 -14.11
C GLU A 161 -18.88 2.57 -14.14
N ASP A 162 -17.74 2.41 -14.83
CA ASP A 162 -16.98 1.16 -14.82
C ASP A 162 -16.14 1.09 -13.53
N SER A 163 -16.34 0.06 -12.74
CA SER A 163 -15.63 -0.13 -11.47
C SER A 163 -14.83 -1.43 -11.42
N GLN A 164 -14.76 -2.20 -12.51
CA GLN A 164 -14.12 -3.51 -12.48
C GLN A 164 -12.59 -3.38 -12.41
N LEU A 165 -12.00 -3.85 -11.32
CA LEU A 165 -10.55 -3.83 -11.18
C LEU A 165 -9.89 -4.92 -12.02
N PRO A 166 -8.77 -4.63 -12.68
CA PRO A 166 -8.03 -5.64 -13.40
C PRO A 166 -7.39 -6.64 -12.42
N HIS A 167 -7.54 -7.92 -12.71
CA HIS A 167 -6.93 -9.03 -11.96
C HIS A 167 -5.44 -9.22 -12.31
N LEU A 168 -4.60 -8.23 -12.01
CA LEU A 168 -3.16 -8.25 -12.34
C LEU A 168 -2.34 -9.18 -11.42
N ASN A 169 -2.74 -9.30 -10.15
CA ASN A 169 -1.96 -9.96 -9.09
C ASN A 169 -2.60 -11.24 -8.52
N SER A 170 -3.73 -11.71 -9.06
CA SER A 170 -4.48 -12.87 -8.54
C SER A 170 -3.92 -14.23 -8.99
N ASN A 171 -3.03 -14.26 -9.98
CA ASN A 171 -2.63 -15.53 -10.60
C ASN A 171 -1.70 -16.37 -9.71
N LYS A 172 -2.24 -17.46 -9.17
CA LYS A 172 -1.46 -18.64 -8.69
C LYS A 172 -0.43 -19.11 -9.73
N GLN A 173 -0.71 -18.95 -11.02
CA GLN A 173 0.23 -19.27 -12.11
C GLN A 173 1.49 -18.39 -12.14
N ASN A 174 1.41 -17.12 -11.69
CA ASN A 174 2.60 -16.25 -11.59
C ASN A 174 3.52 -16.65 -10.43
N LYS A 175 3.03 -17.37 -9.42
CA LYS A 175 3.87 -17.93 -8.35
C LYS A 175 4.66 -19.14 -8.85
N ILE A 176 4.05 -19.99 -9.68
CA ILE A 176 4.69 -21.16 -10.29
C ILE A 176 5.76 -20.72 -11.32
N LYS A 177 5.54 -19.62 -12.06
CA LYS A 177 6.50 -19.10 -13.05
C LYS A 177 7.70 -18.35 -12.47
N LYS A 178 7.71 -17.98 -11.19
CA LYS A 178 8.73 -17.07 -10.63
C LYS A 178 10.04 -17.72 -10.16
N GLY A 179 10.18 -19.05 -10.27
CA GLY A 179 11.44 -19.75 -9.97
C GLY A 179 11.96 -19.46 -8.56
N TYR A 180 11.05 -19.44 -7.58
CA TYR A 180 11.42 -19.30 -6.17
C TYR A 180 12.22 -20.53 -5.73
N LYS A 181 13.24 -20.30 -4.89
CA LYS A 181 14.05 -21.38 -4.33
C LYS A 181 13.31 -22.14 -3.23
N GLN A 182 12.42 -21.46 -2.51
CA GLN A 182 11.60 -22.06 -1.47
C GLN A 182 10.12 -22.12 -1.89
N GLU A 183 9.40 -23.07 -1.29
CA GLU A 183 7.97 -23.27 -1.54
C GLU A 183 7.11 -22.16 -0.93
N TYR A 184 6.06 -21.78 -1.64
CA TYR A 184 5.06 -20.83 -1.14
C TYR A 184 4.14 -21.52 -0.13
N LYS A 185 3.98 -20.92 1.05
CA LYS A 185 3.08 -21.41 2.10
C LYS A 185 1.90 -20.45 2.32
N PRO A 186 0.74 -20.93 2.79
CA PRO A 186 -0.26 -20.08 3.42
C PRO A 186 0.37 -19.15 4.46
N TYR A 187 -0.04 -17.88 4.52
CA TYR A 187 0.69 -16.90 5.34
C TYR A 187 0.80 -17.30 6.81
N LEU A 188 -0.23 -17.97 7.35
CA LEU A 188 -0.29 -18.47 8.73
C LEU A 188 0.92 -19.36 9.07
N GLU A 189 1.42 -20.12 8.11
CA GLU A 189 2.53 -21.06 8.30
C GLU A 189 3.90 -20.38 8.37
N TYR A 190 4.01 -19.11 7.98
CA TYR A 190 5.25 -18.35 8.19
C TYR A 190 5.42 -17.90 9.64
N TYR A 191 4.36 -17.90 10.44
CA TYR A 191 4.32 -17.24 11.73
C TYR A 191 4.36 -18.21 12.91
N ASP A 192 5.35 -18.01 13.78
CA ASP A 192 5.35 -18.47 15.16
C ASP A 192 4.85 -17.36 16.11
N ASP A 193 4.81 -17.63 17.41
CA ASP A 193 4.30 -16.66 18.39
C ASP A 193 5.19 -15.41 18.52
N GLU A 194 6.50 -15.55 18.35
CA GLU A 194 7.46 -14.44 18.42
C GLU A 194 7.30 -13.49 17.22
N THR A 195 7.17 -14.03 16.02
CA THR A 195 6.97 -13.24 14.79
C THR A 195 5.57 -12.62 14.73
N LYS A 196 4.54 -13.29 15.27
CA LYS A 196 3.20 -12.68 15.45
C LYS A 196 3.28 -11.47 16.36
N GLU A 197 3.98 -11.60 17.49
CA GLU A 197 4.12 -10.54 18.48
C GLU A 197 4.95 -9.37 17.95
N PHE A 198 5.98 -9.64 17.16
CA PHE A 198 6.74 -8.60 16.45
C PHE A 198 5.83 -7.74 15.57
N VAL A 199 5.01 -8.37 14.71
CA VAL A 199 4.06 -7.65 13.85
C VAL A 199 3.02 -6.92 14.69
N ARG A 200 2.53 -7.53 15.78
CA ARG A 200 1.57 -6.90 16.69
C ARG A 200 2.12 -5.60 17.29
N LYS A 201 3.41 -5.58 17.68
CA LYS A 201 4.07 -4.39 18.24
C LYS A 201 4.28 -3.30 17.19
N ILE A 202 4.85 -3.63 16.03
CA ILE A 202 5.13 -2.63 14.99
C ILE A 202 3.85 -2.04 14.41
N TYR A 203 2.84 -2.88 14.16
CA TYR A 203 1.61 -2.48 13.50
C TYR A 203 0.44 -2.34 14.48
N GLN A 204 0.72 -2.03 15.76
CA GLN A 204 -0.32 -1.90 16.79
C GLN A 204 -1.43 -0.94 16.37
N LYS A 205 -1.06 0.25 15.87
CA LYS A 205 -2.04 1.24 15.42
C LYS A 205 -2.88 0.75 14.24
N ASP A 206 -2.29 0.00 13.29
CA ASP A 206 -3.04 -0.58 12.18
C ASP A 206 -4.09 -1.57 12.70
N ILE A 207 -3.68 -2.43 13.63
CA ILE A 207 -4.52 -3.47 14.22
C ILE A 207 -5.71 -2.86 14.95
N GLU A 208 -5.44 -1.90 15.83
CA GLU A 208 -6.46 -1.23 16.64
C GLU A 208 -7.39 -0.36 15.78
N THR A 209 -6.83 0.44 14.87
CA THR A 209 -7.59 1.40 14.06
C THR A 209 -8.45 0.72 13.01
N PHE A 210 -7.94 -0.32 12.35
CA PHE A 210 -8.64 -1.00 11.26
C PHE A 210 -9.32 -2.30 11.69
N GLY A 211 -9.22 -2.65 12.97
CA GLY A 211 -9.91 -3.78 13.59
C GLY A 211 -9.47 -5.13 13.04
N TYR A 212 -8.16 -5.33 12.89
CA TYR A 212 -7.61 -6.59 12.38
C TYR A 212 -7.34 -7.60 13.49
N ARG A 213 -7.50 -8.88 13.16
CA ARG A 213 -7.05 -10.03 13.93
C ARG A 213 -6.10 -10.86 13.06
N PHE A 214 -5.26 -11.65 13.71
CA PHE A 214 -4.27 -12.47 13.00
C PHE A 214 -4.89 -13.36 11.89
N THR A 215 -6.10 -13.88 12.12
CA THR A 215 -6.79 -14.83 11.24
C THR A 215 -7.73 -14.21 10.21
N ASP A 216 -7.95 -12.90 10.23
CA ASP A 216 -8.83 -12.20 9.27
C ASP A 216 -8.26 -12.25 7.86
#